data_AF-A0A7R7AWA2-F1
#
_entry.id   AF-A0A7R7AWA2-F1
#
_cell.length_a   1.000
_cell.length_b   1.000
_cell.length_c   1.000
_cell.angle_alpha   90.00
_cell.angle_beta   90.00
_cell.angle_gamma   90.00
#
_symmetry.space_group_name_H-M   'P 1'
#
loop_
_entity.id
_entity.type
_entity.pdbx_description
1 polymer ?
#
loop_
_entity_poly.entity_id
_entity_poly.type
_entity_poly.pdbx_seq_one_letter_code
_entity_poly.pdbx_strand_id
1 'polypeptide(L)'
;MDDDDIPPNRVTFKNIEKKANSLRELLGEPIFSRLMRGHEKYTRADDLEARFWATNSVHPFVPAWYETLDSAAKSLAAGSMQVSEEATFLLELQFALDFLKSSHSYADTITRLIDKSQFFSTLFELFIYMTYSFELHRDVNFIPESTVQGEKRPDLVFKSNDGSLVYIECKSMLDDVRVEQRVLLDILAAIARKLKGSTMSLSVIIRANSRLKPGDSDAIIVTASDLIENYPRLTRADTDDFALRVFKILEVGQHMELPIEFQALEGADSMIGGGEYYETEIEGVTKSFARKLWKIDTFTFPDTKQSERIVGLIKKASKQLPRDVPGIIHLQIPYRDPRHFQSVLDEVKSAVDNESSKRTHVCAIVITGRFQDKEKHKRAGGDPILTFHSVIPNYNAEFVLPKDFRLLGSHPDMTITDENDVEKTFEMGAEGGLLTKFAPEAELSDHGGVHIVQYCSRDGRQQINVWQDFNNRARVEVWHEEAGHHTLDIDLSTIRLNQTNKALVTWSKRGIRFVVNGNGVIKSYIGDD
;
A
#
# COMPACT_ATOMS: atom_id res chain seq x y z
N MET A 1 -4.62 30.15 -1.97
CA MET A 1 -3.25 30.34 -1.47
C MET A 1 -2.45 30.89 -2.62
N ASP A 2 -1.78 32.01 -2.42
CA ASP A 2 -0.80 32.51 -3.38
C ASP A 2 0.39 31.53 -3.42
N ASP A 3 1.06 31.40 -4.57
CA ASP A 3 2.11 30.38 -4.77
C ASP A 3 3.32 30.57 -3.82
N ASP A 4 3.44 31.73 -3.16
CA ASP A 4 4.54 32.10 -2.25
C ASP A 4 4.42 31.51 -0.84
N ASP A 5 3.23 31.01 -0.44
CA ASP A 5 3.00 30.42 0.90
C ASP A 5 3.14 28.89 0.93
N ILE A 6 3.52 28.27 -0.19
CA ILE A 6 3.56 26.82 -0.34
C ILE A 6 4.97 26.32 0.02
N PRO A 7 5.12 25.46 1.05
CA PRO A 7 6.43 24.93 1.44
C PRO A 7 7.16 24.30 0.24
N PRO A 8 8.50 24.44 0.13
CA PRO A 8 9.27 24.02 -1.04
C PRO A 8 9.20 22.50 -1.31
N ASN A 9 8.88 21.69 -0.31
CA ASN A 9 8.64 20.26 -0.46
C ASN A 9 7.26 19.92 -1.06
N ARG A 10 6.29 20.84 -1.06
CA ARG A 10 4.92 20.57 -1.55
C ARG A 10 4.79 20.65 -3.07
N VAL A 11 4.03 19.71 -3.63
CA VAL A 11 3.69 19.65 -5.05
C VAL A 11 2.37 20.38 -5.29
N THR A 12 2.32 21.16 -6.36
CA THR A 12 1.13 21.87 -6.86
C THR A 12 0.99 21.63 -8.34
N PHE A 13 -0.22 21.80 -8.88
CA PHE A 13 -0.47 21.50 -10.30
C PHE A 13 0.37 22.40 -11.23
N LYS A 14 0.87 23.53 -10.71
CA LYS A 14 1.75 24.46 -11.41
C LYS A 14 3.23 24.10 -11.34
N ASN A 15 3.66 23.29 -10.36
CA ASN A 15 5.08 23.06 -10.09
C ASN A 15 5.56 21.62 -10.36
N ILE A 16 4.68 20.70 -10.79
CA ILE A 16 5.03 19.30 -11.10
C ILE A 16 6.21 19.22 -12.09
N GLU A 17 6.12 19.92 -13.23
CA GLU A 17 7.17 19.89 -14.26
C GLU A 17 8.50 20.46 -13.74
N LYS A 18 8.44 21.57 -13.00
CA LYS A 18 9.61 22.17 -12.35
C LYS A 18 10.29 21.18 -11.41
N LYS A 19 9.51 20.51 -10.54
CA LYS A 19 10.03 19.50 -9.60
C LYS A 19 10.62 18.28 -10.32
N ALA A 20 9.97 17.81 -11.38
CA ALA A 20 10.51 16.74 -12.21
C ALA A 20 11.87 17.14 -12.80
N ASN A 21 11.97 18.32 -13.41
CA ASN A 21 13.23 18.82 -13.97
C ASN A 21 14.32 18.95 -12.90
N SER A 22 14.01 19.47 -11.71
CA SER A 22 14.95 19.54 -10.60
C SER A 22 15.42 18.15 -10.13
N LEU A 23 14.54 17.14 -10.12
CA LEU A 23 14.95 15.75 -9.83
C LEU A 23 15.93 15.24 -10.88
N ARG A 24 15.68 15.49 -12.17
CA ARG A 24 16.61 15.11 -13.24
C ARG A 24 17.96 15.79 -13.09
N GLU A 25 17.99 17.07 -12.78
CA GLU A 25 19.22 17.83 -12.52
C GLU A 25 20.00 17.24 -11.33
N LEU A 26 19.30 16.93 -10.25
CA LEU A 26 19.88 16.35 -9.03
C LEU A 26 20.51 14.97 -9.27
N LEU A 27 19.83 14.13 -10.08
CA LEU A 27 20.36 12.84 -10.49
C LEU A 27 21.54 13.01 -11.46
N GLY A 28 21.50 14.03 -12.31
CA GLY A 28 22.45 14.20 -13.39
C GLY A 28 22.33 13.11 -14.46
N GLU A 29 22.90 13.37 -15.63
CA GLU A 29 22.76 12.47 -16.78
C GLU A 29 23.28 11.04 -16.55
N PRO A 30 24.43 10.81 -15.87
CA PRO A 30 24.94 9.45 -15.66
C PRO A 30 24.01 8.55 -14.85
N ILE A 31 23.30 9.08 -13.85
CA ILE A 31 22.37 8.32 -13.02
C ILE A 31 21.03 8.21 -13.73
N PHE A 32 20.53 9.33 -14.27
CA PHE A 32 19.24 9.38 -14.96
C PHE A 32 19.19 8.40 -16.14
N SER A 33 20.23 8.35 -16.98
CA SER A 33 20.34 7.38 -18.08
C SER A 33 20.31 5.92 -17.61
N ARG A 34 20.82 5.62 -16.40
CA ARG A 34 20.77 4.25 -15.84
C ARG A 34 19.36 3.91 -15.34
N LEU A 35 18.67 4.85 -14.70
CA LEU A 35 17.28 4.70 -14.26
C LEU A 35 16.31 4.58 -15.45
N MET A 36 16.61 5.25 -16.56
CA MET A 36 15.82 5.23 -17.79
C MET A 36 16.13 4.05 -18.73
N ARG A 37 16.89 3.05 -18.28
CA ARG A 37 17.17 1.84 -19.09
C ARG A 37 15.87 1.13 -19.45
N GLY A 38 15.68 0.93 -20.76
CA GLY A 38 14.47 0.31 -21.32
C GLY A 38 13.38 1.32 -21.70
N HIS A 39 13.61 2.63 -21.55
CA HIS A 39 12.66 3.66 -21.93
C HIS A 39 12.14 3.54 -23.37
N GLU A 40 12.99 3.26 -24.36
CA GLU A 40 12.55 3.06 -25.75
C GLU A 40 11.55 1.91 -25.91
N LYS A 41 11.67 0.84 -25.11
CA LYS A 41 10.72 -0.28 -25.14
C LYS A 41 9.36 0.14 -24.59
N TYR A 42 9.35 1.08 -23.63
CA TYR A 42 8.15 1.62 -23.04
C TYR A 42 7.44 2.62 -23.96
N THR A 43 8.19 3.53 -24.59
CA THR A 43 7.59 4.56 -25.45
C THR A 43 7.15 4.07 -26.83
N ARG A 44 7.75 3.00 -27.34
CA ARG A 44 7.34 2.33 -28.59
C ARG A 44 6.24 1.28 -28.40
N ALA A 45 5.64 1.22 -27.22
CA ALA A 45 4.52 0.33 -26.96
C ALA A 45 3.24 0.97 -27.51
N ASP A 46 2.81 0.48 -28.67
CA ASP A 46 1.74 1.08 -29.49
C ASP A 46 0.33 0.67 -29.05
N ASP A 47 0.21 -0.40 -28.25
CA ASP A 47 -1.06 -0.90 -27.72
C ASP A 47 -1.02 -1.12 -26.20
N LEU A 48 -2.20 -1.31 -25.60
CA LEU A 48 -2.35 -1.51 -24.15
C LEU A 48 -1.62 -2.76 -23.65
N GLU A 49 -1.62 -3.84 -24.43
CA GLU A 49 -0.92 -5.08 -24.08
C GLU A 49 0.59 -4.82 -24.03
N ALA A 50 1.15 -4.26 -25.10
CA ALA A 50 2.56 -3.87 -25.20
C ALA A 50 2.98 -2.88 -24.11
N ARG A 51 2.13 -1.90 -23.77
CA ARG A 51 2.42 -0.93 -22.70
C ARG A 51 2.46 -1.60 -21.34
N PHE A 52 1.53 -2.49 -21.09
CA PHE A 52 1.47 -3.26 -19.86
C PHE A 52 2.69 -4.19 -19.71
N TRP A 53 3.12 -4.83 -20.80
CA TRP A 53 4.37 -5.60 -20.87
C TRP A 53 5.62 -4.75 -20.62
N ALA A 54 5.69 -3.59 -21.26
CA ALA A 54 6.81 -2.69 -21.08
C ALA A 54 6.89 -2.21 -19.63
N THR A 55 5.76 -1.79 -19.04
CA THR A 55 5.67 -1.31 -17.64
C THR A 55 6.32 -2.28 -16.66
N ASN A 56 6.12 -3.59 -16.84
CA ASN A 56 6.58 -4.62 -15.92
C ASN A 56 8.01 -5.15 -16.21
N SER A 57 8.55 -4.86 -17.41
CA SER A 57 9.88 -5.31 -17.83
C SER A 57 10.97 -4.24 -17.70
N VAL A 58 10.60 -2.96 -17.68
CA VAL A 58 11.52 -1.83 -17.49
C VAL A 58 11.74 -1.52 -16.01
N HIS A 59 12.75 -0.67 -15.75
CA HIS A 59 13.00 -0.13 -14.42
C HIS A 59 11.77 0.65 -13.91
N PRO A 60 11.36 0.52 -12.63
CA PRO A 60 10.16 1.19 -12.10
C PRO A 60 10.13 2.71 -12.27
N PHE A 61 11.30 3.35 -12.31
CA PHE A 61 11.45 4.78 -12.58
C PHE A 61 10.90 5.19 -13.96
N VAL A 62 10.99 4.33 -14.99
CA VAL A 62 10.58 4.68 -16.38
C VAL A 62 9.09 5.00 -16.51
N PRO A 63 8.15 4.10 -16.14
CA PRO A 63 6.72 4.39 -16.23
C PRO A 63 6.35 5.56 -15.34
N ALA A 64 6.88 5.60 -14.11
CA ALA A 64 6.65 6.70 -13.19
C ALA A 64 7.06 8.05 -13.78
N TRP A 65 8.22 8.12 -14.44
CA TRP A 65 8.73 9.37 -15.02
C TRP A 65 7.86 9.84 -16.19
N TYR A 66 7.43 8.90 -17.03
CA TYR A 66 6.53 9.21 -18.14
C TYR A 66 5.18 9.73 -17.62
N GLU A 67 4.63 9.09 -16.60
CA GLU A 67 3.39 9.51 -15.96
C GLU A 67 3.51 10.87 -15.25
N THR A 68 4.67 11.21 -14.66
CA THR A 68 4.88 12.55 -14.08
C THR A 68 4.75 13.65 -15.11
N LEU A 69 5.30 13.46 -16.31
CA LEU A 69 5.24 14.46 -17.38
C LEU A 69 3.82 14.60 -17.94
N ASP A 70 3.13 13.47 -18.17
CA ASP A 70 1.73 13.47 -18.60
C ASP A 70 0.81 14.09 -17.53
N SER A 71 1.06 13.77 -16.25
CA SER A 71 0.37 14.36 -15.10
C SER A 71 0.56 15.87 -15.03
N ALA A 72 1.76 16.39 -15.30
CA ALA A 72 2.00 17.83 -15.32
C ALA A 72 1.11 18.54 -16.35
N ALA A 73 1.07 18.01 -17.59
CA ALA A 73 0.26 18.57 -18.66
C ALA A 73 -1.25 18.51 -18.34
N LYS A 74 -1.74 17.36 -17.87
CA LYS A 74 -3.14 17.17 -17.46
C LYS A 74 -3.52 18.09 -16.30
N SER A 75 -2.65 18.22 -15.31
CA SER A 75 -2.90 19.03 -14.12
C SER A 75 -3.00 20.52 -14.46
N LEU A 76 -2.10 21.01 -15.33
CA LEU A 76 -2.15 22.37 -15.85
C LEU A 76 -3.43 22.64 -16.64
N ALA A 77 -3.81 21.73 -17.54
CA ALA A 77 -5.02 21.87 -18.36
C ALA A 77 -6.32 21.85 -17.51
N ALA A 78 -6.35 21.03 -16.46
CA ALA A 78 -7.51 20.88 -15.59
C ALA A 78 -7.58 21.94 -14.46
N GLY A 79 -6.53 22.73 -14.25
CA GLY A 79 -6.43 23.65 -13.12
C GLY A 79 -6.48 22.96 -11.74
N SER A 80 -6.15 21.67 -11.68
CA SER A 80 -6.23 20.81 -10.50
C SER A 80 -5.12 19.76 -10.54
N MET A 81 -4.70 19.19 -9.41
CA MET A 81 -3.67 18.14 -9.41
C MET A 81 -4.23 16.84 -9.97
N GLN A 82 -3.71 16.39 -11.11
CA GLN A 82 -4.01 15.14 -11.77
C GLN A 82 -2.73 14.32 -11.86
N VAL A 83 -2.29 13.76 -10.73
CA VAL A 83 -1.00 13.03 -10.60
C VAL A 83 -1.30 11.56 -10.31
N SER A 84 -0.55 10.61 -10.86
CA SER A 84 -0.67 9.19 -10.50
C SER A 84 0.09 8.84 -9.22
N GLU A 85 -0.15 7.66 -8.65
CA GLU A 85 0.64 7.10 -7.54
C GLU A 85 2.13 7.04 -7.89
N GLU A 86 2.44 6.53 -9.08
CA GLU A 86 3.79 6.38 -9.61
C GLU A 86 4.49 7.73 -9.75
N ALA A 87 3.81 8.72 -10.32
CA ALA A 87 4.34 10.08 -10.44
C ALA A 87 4.61 10.72 -9.07
N THR A 88 3.83 10.35 -8.06
CA THR A 88 3.98 10.91 -6.71
C THR A 88 5.21 10.37 -5.99
N PHE A 89 5.51 9.07 -6.11
CA PHE A 89 6.76 8.50 -5.59
C PHE A 89 8.01 9.22 -6.13
N LEU A 90 7.97 9.67 -7.39
CA LEU A 90 9.08 10.44 -7.97
C LEU A 90 9.18 11.85 -7.42
N LEU A 91 8.05 12.52 -7.20
CA LEU A 91 8.06 13.89 -6.69
C LEU A 91 8.62 13.96 -5.25
N GLU A 92 8.36 12.93 -4.44
CA GLU A 92 8.97 12.81 -3.11
C GLU A 92 10.47 12.51 -3.15
N LEU A 93 10.91 11.72 -4.14
CA LEU A 93 12.32 11.37 -4.31
C LEU A 93 13.20 12.62 -4.47
N GLN A 94 12.69 13.65 -5.16
CA GLN A 94 13.40 14.93 -5.33
C GLN A 94 13.84 15.53 -4.00
N PHE A 95 12.92 15.58 -3.03
CA PHE A 95 13.18 16.19 -1.73
C PHE A 95 14.11 15.33 -0.87
N ALA A 96 13.89 14.01 -0.87
CA ALA A 96 14.72 13.08 -0.12
C ALA A 96 16.18 13.07 -0.58
N LEU A 97 16.40 13.05 -1.90
CA LEU A 97 17.74 13.06 -2.47
C LEU A 97 18.46 14.40 -2.27
N ASP A 98 17.74 15.53 -2.31
CA ASP A 98 18.36 16.85 -2.15
C ASP A 98 18.94 17.01 -0.74
N PHE A 99 18.25 16.47 0.27
CA PHE A 99 18.74 16.44 1.65
C PHE A 99 19.91 15.46 1.83
N LEU A 100 19.87 14.31 1.14
CA LEU A 100 20.91 13.29 1.26
C LEU A 100 22.18 13.56 0.45
N LYS A 101 22.18 14.49 -0.52
CA LYS A 101 23.30 14.69 -1.45
C LYS A 101 24.66 14.94 -0.78
N SER A 102 24.66 15.49 0.43
CA SER A 102 25.88 15.75 1.23
C SER A 102 26.24 14.61 2.19
N SER A 103 25.41 13.58 2.31
CA SER A 103 25.63 12.41 3.16
C SER A 103 26.55 11.39 2.49
N HIS A 104 27.34 10.67 3.29
CA HIS A 104 28.14 9.54 2.81
C HIS A 104 27.29 8.42 2.21
N SER A 105 26.00 8.33 2.57
CA SER A 105 25.08 7.29 2.12
C SER A 105 24.44 7.59 0.77
N TYR A 106 24.67 8.76 0.18
CA TYR A 106 24.08 9.15 -1.10
C TYR A 106 24.44 8.17 -2.22
N ALA A 107 25.73 7.84 -2.38
CA ALA A 107 26.19 6.98 -3.46
C ALA A 107 25.62 5.55 -3.37
N ASP A 108 25.52 5.02 -2.16
CA ASP A 108 24.92 3.70 -1.90
C ASP A 108 23.41 3.72 -2.21
N THR A 109 22.69 4.73 -1.69
CA THR A 109 21.26 4.94 -1.96
C THR A 109 20.97 5.02 -3.46
N ILE A 110 21.76 5.79 -4.21
CA ILE A 110 21.63 5.88 -5.67
C ILE A 110 21.86 4.52 -6.34
N THR A 111 22.83 3.74 -5.85
CA THR A 111 23.10 2.40 -6.40
C THR A 111 21.92 1.47 -6.19
N ARG A 112 21.30 1.50 -5.00
CA ARG A 112 20.09 0.71 -4.68
C ARG A 112 18.86 1.19 -5.45
N LEU A 113 18.69 2.49 -5.67
CA LEU A 113 17.65 3.05 -6.55
C LEU A 113 17.81 2.63 -8.02
N ILE A 114 19.02 2.36 -8.50
CA ILE A 114 19.24 1.86 -9.87
C ILE A 114 18.94 0.35 -9.98
N ASP A 115 18.99 -0.38 -8.86
CA ASP A 115 18.59 -1.77 -8.83
C ASP A 115 17.06 -1.90 -8.83
N LYS A 116 16.52 -2.38 -9.96
CA LYS A 116 15.09 -2.62 -10.16
C LYS A 116 14.42 -3.49 -9.08
N SER A 117 15.19 -4.29 -8.33
CA SER A 117 14.69 -5.19 -7.30
C SER A 117 14.65 -4.59 -5.90
N GLN A 118 15.22 -3.40 -5.72
CA GLN A 118 15.31 -2.69 -4.45
C GLN A 118 14.70 -1.29 -4.51
N PHE A 119 14.14 -0.89 -5.66
CA PHE A 119 13.69 0.48 -5.90
C PHE A 119 12.65 0.93 -4.88
N PHE A 120 11.57 0.17 -4.66
CA PHE A 120 10.53 0.60 -3.73
C PHE A 120 10.93 0.47 -2.27
N SER A 121 11.75 -0.53 -1.93
CA SER A 121 12.34 -0.66 -0.59
C SER A 121 13.23 0.54 -0.28
N THR A 122 14.09 0.96 -1.23
CA THR A 122 14.95 2.14 -1.07
C THR A 122 14.11 3.42 -0.96
N LEU A 123 13.04 3.57 -1.76
CA LEU A 123 12.11 4.70 -1.64
C LEU A 123 11.44 4.72 -0.26
N PHE A 124 11.08 3.56 0.28
CA PHE A 124 10.46 3.48 1.59
C PHE A 124 11.44 3.85 2.71
N GLU A 125 12.68 3.39 2.65
CA GLU A 125 13.73 3.81 3.59
C GLU A 125 13.99 5.31 3.52
N LEU A 126 14.06 5.88 2.31
CA LEU A 126 14.18 7.32 2.09
C LEU A 126 13.03 8.10 2.70
N PHE A 127 11.80 7.61 2.53
CA PHE A 127 10.61 8.19 3.14
C PHE A 127 10.74 8.20 4.68
N ILE A 128 11.05 7.04 5.28
CA ILE A 128 11.22 6.94 6.75
C ILE A 128 12.33 7.86 7.24
N TYR A 129 13.49 7.85 6.58
CA TYR A 129 14.61 8.73 6.90
C TYR A 129 14.21 10.20 6.85
N MET A 130 13.53 10.64 5.79
CA MET A 130 13.10 12.03 5.64
C MET A 130 12.09 12.43 6.70
N THR A 131 11.11 11.58 7.01
CA THR A 131 10.13 11.91 8.05
C THR A 131 10.82 12.07 9.41
N TYR A 132 11.71 11.15 9.79
CA TYR A 132 12.43 11.28 11.06
C TYR A 132 13.39 12.48 11.09
N SER A 133 14.23 12.62 10.07
CA SER A 133 15.32 13.61 10.06
C SER A 133 14.82 15.02 9.79
N PHE A 134 13.91 15.19 8.83
CA PHE A 134 13.43 16.49 8.40
C PHE A 134 12.15 16.91 9.12
N GLU A 135 11.11 16.08 9.15
CA GLU A 135 9.81 16.47 9.71
C GLU A 135 9.80 16.43 11.25
N LEU A 136 10.47 15.42 11.83
CA LEU A 136 10.55 15.26 13.29
C LEU A 136 11.86 15.80 13.89
N HIS A 137 12.75 16.35 13.07
CA HIS A 137 14.05 16.92 13.47
C HIS A 137 14.89 15.99 14.37
N ARG A 138 15.00 14.71 14.00
CA ARG A 138 15.76 13.70 14.74
C ARG A 138 17.11 13.38 14.10
N ASP A 139 18.11 13.04 14.92
CA ASP A 139 19.42 12.57 14.44
C ASP A 139 19.32 11.09 14.01
N VAL A 140 18.76 10.87 12.83
CA VAL A 140 18.68 9.56 12.18
C VAL A 140 19.66 9.51 11.03
N ASN A 141 20.40 8.41 10.90
CA ASN A 141 21.39 8.20 9.86
C ASN A 141 21.25 6.80 9.25
N PHE A 142 21.59 6.69 7.97
CA PHE A 142 21.71 5.40 7.29
C PHE A 142 22.91 4.61 7.83
N ILE A 143 22.70 3.33 8.05
CA ILE A 143 23.78 2.41 8.40
C ILE A 143 24.35 1.84 7.09
N PRO A 144 25.68 1.89 6.88
CA PRO A 144 26.28 1.24 5.73
C PRO A 144 26.06 -0.27 5.74
N GLU A 145 25.78 -0.81 4.56
CA GLU A 145 25.72 -2.26 4.32
C GLU A 145 27.00 -2.96 4.81
N SER A 146 26.85 -4.21 5.29
CA SER A 146 28.03 -4.96 5.73
C SER A 146 28.91 -5.35 4.54
N THR A 147 30.22 -5.19 4.71
CA THR A 147 31.20 -5.72 3.76
C THR A 147 31.38 -7.25 3.89
N VAL A 148 30.81 -7.85 4.94
CA VAL A 148 30.84 -9.29 5.18
C VAL A 148 29.67 -9.95 4.44
N GLN A 149 29.98 -10.87 3.55
CA GLN A 149 28.97 -11.57 2.75
C GLN A 149 27.95 -12.30 3.63
N GLY A 150 26.67 -11.97 3.46
CA GLY A 150 25.56 -12.60 4.18
C GLY A 150 25.24 -11.98 5.54
N GLU A 151 26.06 -11.05 6.03
CA GLU A 151 25.70 -10.22 7.19
C GLU A 151 24.78 -9.09 6.70
N LYS A 152 23.61 -8.97 7.32
CA LYS A 152 22.68 -7.88 7.07
C LYS A 152 22.59 -7.01 8.31
N ARG A 153 22.50 -5.69 8.10
CA ARG A 153 22.43 -4.68 9.15
C ARG A 153 21.09 -3.95 9.09
N PRO A 154 20.68 -3.28 10.16
CA PRO A 154 19.51 -2.41 10.11
C PRO A 154 19.70 -1.31 9.08
N ASP A 155 18.61 -0.77 8.54
CA ASP A 155 18.68 0.29 7.54
C ASP A 155 19.11 1.64 8.15
N LEU A 156 18.56 2.00 9.32
CA LEU A 156 18.80 3.29 9.97
C LEU A 156 19.13 3.16 11.46
N VAL A 157 19.80 4.18 11.99
CA VAL A 157 20.05 4.37 13.43
C VAL A 157 19.65 5.77 13.86
N PHE A 158 18.89 5.87 14.93
CA PHE A 158 18.67 7.10 15.68
C PHE A 158 19.68 7.20 16.82
N LYS A 159 20.22 8.40 17.05
CA LYS A 159 21.04 8.72 18.21
C LYS A 159 20.32 9.70 19.13
N SER A 160 20.03 9.24 20.34
CA SER A 160 19.47 10.07 21.42
C SER A 160 20.48 11.09 21.91
N ASN A 161 19.97 12.17 22.51
CA ASN A 161 20.77 13.19 23.19
C ASN A 161 21.62 12.62 24.34
N ASP A 162 21.16 11.54 25.00
CA ASP A 162 21.91 10.84 26.05
C ASP A 162 22.91 9.81 25.52
N GLY A 163 23.03 9.71 24.19
CA GLY A 163 23.93 8.78 23.50
C GLY A 163 23.36 7.37 23.30
N SER A 164 22.16 7.08 23.80
CA SER A 164 21.47 5.82 23.49
C SER A 164 21.11 5.73 22.00
N LEU A 165 21.06 4.50 21.49
CA LEU A 165 20.77 4.21 20.09
C LEU A 165 19.41 3.53 19.97
N VAL A 166 18.72 3.80 18.86
CA VAL A 166 17.54 3.02 18.43
C VAL A 166 17.76 2.61 16.99
N TYR A 167 17.67 1.31 16.71
CA TYR A 167 17.82 0.79 15.36
C TYR A 167 16.46 0.69 14.67
N ILE A 168 16.40 1.09 13.40
CA ILE A 168 15.18 1.11 12.61
C ILE A 168 15.39 0.29 11.36
N GLU A 169 14.48 -0.65 11.13
CA GLU A 169 14.52 -1.58 10.01
C GLU A 169 13.26 -1.38 9.16
N CYS A 170 13.43 -1.17 7.86
CA CYS A 170 12.37 -0.88 6.90
C CYS A 170 12.18 -2.07 5.95
N LYS A 171 10.94 -2.44 5.69
CA LYS A 171 10.61 -3.44 4.65
C LYS A 171 9.42 -2.99 3.84
N SER A 172 9.55 -3.05 2.52
CA SER A 172 8.44 -2.78 1.60
C SER A 172 7.96 -4.06 0.92
N MET A 173 6.64 -4.21 0.84
CA MET A 173 6.01 -5.27 0.06
C MET A 173 5.85 -4.91 -1.43
N LEU A 174 6.13 -3.67 -1.84
CA LEU A 174 5.90 -3.20 -3.22
C LEU A 174 6.84 -3.86 -4.24
N ASP A 175 8.13 -4.04 -3.91
CA ASP A 175 9.06 -4.76 -4.79
C ASP A 175 8.59 -6.21 -5.01
N ASP A 176 8.12 -6.85 -3.94
CA ASP A 176 7.61 -8.20 -3.94
C ASP A 176 6.36 -8.36 -4.81
N VAL A 177 5.42 -7.42 -4.70
CA VAL A 177 4.19 -7.37 -5.53
C VAL A 177 4.52 -7.15 -6.98
N ARG A 178 5.47 -6.27 -7.31
CA ARG A 178 5.85 -6.01 -8.70
C ARG A 178 6.49 -7.23 -9.37
N VAL A 179 7.32 -7.97 -8.63
CA VAL A 179 7.88 -9.23 -9.11
C VAL A 179 6.76 -10.24 -9.38
N GLU A 180 5.81 -10.38 -8.46
CA GLU A 180 4.64 -11.26 -8.63
C GLU A 180 3.79 -10.87 -9.85
N GLN A 181 3.49 -9.58 -10.02
CA GLN A 181 2.74 -9.07 -11.16
C GLN A 181 3.44 -9.44 -12.47
N ARG A 182 4.75 -9.21 -12.58
CA ARG A 182 5.51 -9.62 -13.78
C ARG A 182 5.38 -11.11 -14.08
N VAL A 183 5.50 -11.96 -13.07
CA VAL A 183 5.36 -13.43 -13.22
C VAL A 183 3.95 -13.80 -13.67
N LEU A 184 2.92 -13.17 -13.09
CA LEU A 184 1.53 -13.36 -13.51
C LEU A 184 1.35 -12.99 -14.98
N LEU A 185 1.96 -11.91 -15.44
CA LEU A 185 1.85 -11.50 -16.83
C LEU A 185 2.47 -12.54 -17.75
N ASP A 186 3.70 -12.99 -17.46
CA ASP A 186 4.40 -14.02 -18.23
C ASP A 186 3.52 -15.26 -18.42
N ILE A 187 2.83 -15.68 -17.36
CA ILE A 187 1.83 -16.75 -17.38
C ILE A 187 0.65 -16.40 -18.31
N LEU A 188 0.03 -15.24 -18.11
CA LEU A 188 -1.12 -14.78 -18.89
C LEU A 188 -0.85 -14.71 -20.39
N ALA A 189 0.28 -14.15 -20.84
CA ALA A 189 0.61 -14.11 -22.27
C ALA A 189 0.86 -15.49 -22.84
N ALA A 190 1.59 -16.35 -22.13
CA ALA A 190 1.89 -17.68 -22.63
C ALA A 190 0.60 -18.49 -22.80
N ILE A 191 -0.30 -18.45 -21.83
CA ILE A 191 -1.60 -19.12 -21.89
C ILE A 191 -2.50 -18.48 -22.95
N ALA A 192 -2.57 -17.15 -23.04
CA ALA A 192 -3.34 -16.47 -24.06
C ALA A 192 -2.87 -16.83 -25.48
N ARG A 193 -1.54 -16.93 -25.71
CA ARG A 193 -0.99 -17.40 -27.00
C ARG A 193 -1.42 -18.83 -27.30
N LYS A 194 -1.42 -19.73 -26.31
CA LYS A 194 -1.89 -21.11 -26.47
C LYS A 194 -3.39 -21.17 -26.78
N LEU A 195 -4.21 -20.39 -26.09
CA LEU A 195 -5.65 -20.29 -26.36
C LEU A 195 -5.94 -19.69 -27.74
N LYS A 196 -5.21 -18.64 -28.14
CA LYS A 196 -5.27 -18.06 -29.51
C LYS A 196 -4.90 -19.10 -30.58
N GLY A 197 -3.99 -20.04 -30.30
CA GLY A 197 -3.63 -21.14 -31.20
C GLY A 197 -4.58 -22.35 -31.20
N SER A 198 -5.37 -22.54 -30.13
CA SER A 198 -6.31 -23.68 -30.03
C SER A 198 -7.46 -23.57 -31.03
N THR A 199 -8.00 -24.69 -31.52
CA THR A 199 -9.21 -24.66 -32.37
C THR A 199 -10.50 -24.56 -31.54
N MET A 200 -10.41 -24.70 -30.22
CA MET A 200 -11.56 -24.69 -29.32
C MET A 200 -11.73 -23.34 -28.62
N SER A 201 -12.98 -23.03 -28.25
CA SER A 201 -13.28 -21.87 -27.42
C SER A 201 -13.20 -22.25 -25.95
N LEU A 202 -12.16 -21.79 -25.25
CA LEU A 202 -11.81 -22.26 -23.91
C LEU A 202 -11.63 -21.11 -22.91
N SER A 203 -12.07 -21.34 -21.68
CA SER A 203 -11.80 -20.50 -20.50
C SER A 203 -10.83 -21.22 -19.58
N VAL A 204 -9.79 -20.51 -19.12
CA VAL A 204 -8.81 -21.02 -18.17
C VAL A 204 -8.96 -20.26 -16.85
N ILE A 205 -9.12 -20.99 -15.75
CA ILE A 205 -9.10 -20.43 -14.41
C ILE A 205 -7.77 -20.79 -13.77
N ILE A 206 -7.05 -19.76 -13.30
CA ILE A 206 -5.77 -19.89 -12.60
C ILE A 206 -5.96 -19.43 -11.17
N ARG A 207 -5.63 -20.28 -10.20
CA ARG A 207 -5.65 -19.96 -8.78
C ARG A 207 -4.28 -20.26 -8.19
N ALA A 208 -3.60 -19.25 -7.68
CA ALA A 208 -2.38 -19.44 -6.92
C ALA A 208 -2.73 -19.78 -5.45
N ASN A 209 -2.14 -20.83 -4.89
CA ASN A 209 -2.25 -21.21 -3.48
C ASN A 209 -1.06 -20.68 -2.65
N SER A 210 0.03 -20.30 -3.33
CA SER A 210 1.24 -19.71 -2.74
C SER A 210 1.73 -18.51 -3.56
N ARG A 211 2.73 -17.80 -3.02
CA ARG A 211 3.25 -16.56 -3.63
C ARG A 211 3.97 -16.92 -4.93
N LEU A 212 3.58 -16.29 -6.04
CA LEU A 212 4.24 -16.46 -7.32
C LEU A 212 5.67 -15.89 -7.29
N LYS A 213 6.64 -16.76 -7.53
CA LYS A 213 8.06 -16.43 -7.66
C LYS A 213 8.49 -16.51 -9.12
N PRO A 214 9.63 -15.90 -9.49
CA PRO A 214 10.15 -15.98 -10.86
C PRO A 214 10.31 -17.39 -11.44
N GLY A 215 10.44 -18.43 -10.61
CA GLY A 215 10.56 -19.82 -11.07
C GLY A 215 9.22 -20.54 -11.28
N ASP A 216 8.09 -19.96 -10.84
CA ASP A 216 6.79 -20.65 -10.83
C ASP A 216 6.06 -20.54 -12.18
N SER A 217 6.44 -19.57 -13.02
CA SER A 217 5.83 -19.34 -14.33
C SER A 217 5.84 -20.58 -15.21
N ASP A 218 6.99 -21.25 -15.30
CA ASP A 218 7.18 -22.36 -16.25
C ASP A 218 6.30 -23.55 -15.89
N ALA A 219 6.20 -23.89 -14.60
CA ALA A 219 5.36 -24.98 -14.12
C ALA A 219 3.87 -24.72 -14.44
N ILE A 220 3.39 -23.51 -14.19
CA ILE A 220 2.00 -23.12 -14.48
C ILE A 220 1.74 -23.12 -15.98
N ILE A 221 2.65 -22.55 -16.78
CA ILE A 221 2.53 -22.45 -18.24
C ILE A 221 2.52 -23.84 -18.89
N VAL A 222 3.43 -24.73 -18.48
CA VAL A 222 3.49 -26.10 -18.98
C VAL A 222 2.20 -26.85 -18.64
N THR A 223 1.76 -26.76 -17.40
CA THR A 223 0.53 -27.43 -16.95
C THR A 223 -0.70 -26.90 -17.69
N ALA A 224 -0.83 -25.58 -17.83
CA ALA A 224 -1.94 -24.98 -18.57
C ALA A 224 -1.91 -25.37 -20.05
N SER A 225 -0.72 -25.40 -20.67
CA SER A 225 -0.57 -25.83 -22.06
C SER A 225 -1.01 -27.28 -22.25
N ASP A 226 -0.62 -28.17 -21.34
CA ASP A 226 -1.01 -29.59 -21.37
C ASP A 226 -2.53 -29.77 -21.21
N LEU A 227 -3.17 -29.02 -20.30
CA LEU A 227 -4.63 -29.03 -20.15
C LEU A 227 -5.35 -28.51 -21.41
N ILE A 228 -4.85 -27.46 -22.04
CA ILE A 228 -5.44 -26.88 -23.26
C ILE A 228 -5.32 -27.84 -24.44
N GLU A 229 -4.14 -28.44 -24.64
CA GLU A 229 -3.86 -29.34 -25.77
C GLU A 229 -4.60 -30.68 -25.66
N ASN A 230 -4.81 -31.17 -24.43
CA ASN A 230 -5.48 -32.44 -24.17
C ASN A 230 -6.97 -32.30 -23.81
N TYR A 231 -7.55 -31.10 -23.85
CA TYR A 231 -8.98 -30.91 -23.61
C TYR A 231 -9.82 -31.68 -24.66
N PRO A 232 -10.92 -32.38 -24.28
CA PRO A 232 -11.55 -32.45 -22.96
C PRO A 232 -11.05 -33.58 -22.04
N ARG A 233 -10.01 -34.32 -22.42
CA ARG A 233 -9.50 -35.46 -21.62
C ARG A 233 -8.88 -35.00 -20.29
N LEU A 234 -8.25 -33.84 -20.29
CA LEU A 234 -7.74 -33.17 -19.11
C LEU A 234 -8.43 -31.80 -18.96
N THR A 235 -9.01 -31.55 -17.79
CA THR A 235 -9.76 -30.31 -17.51
C THR A 235 -9.29 -29.60 -16.25
N ARG A 236 -8.45 -30.24 -15.43
CA ARG A 236 -7.93 -29.66 -14.19
C ARG A 236 -6.57 -30.21 -13.82
N ALA A 237 -5.80 -29.40 -13.11
CA ALA A 237 -4.60 -29.79 -12.40
C ALA A 237 -4.54 -29.03 -11.07
N ASP A 238 -4.37 -29.74 -9.96
CA ASP A 238 -4.30 -29.16 -8.62
C ASP A 238 -2.96 -29.56 -7.99
N THR A 239 -2.21 -28.58 -7.49
CA THR A 239 -0.92 -28.74 -6.81
C THR A 239 -0.92 -27.97 -5.48
N ASP A 240 0.12 -28.16 -4.65
CA ASP A 240 0.27 -27.39 -3.41
C ASP A 240 0.43 -25.89 -3.66
N ASP A 241 0.98 -25.50 -4.82
CA ASP A 241 1.30 -24.10 -5.15
C ASP A 241 0.24 -23.41 -6.01
N PHE A 242 -0.49 -24.16 -6.83
CA PHE A 242 -1.54 -23.60 -7.71
C PHE A 242 -2.57 -24.64 -8.15
N ALA A 243 -3.72 -24.16 -8.58
CA ALA A 243 -4.78 -24.92 -9.24
C ALA A 243 -5.14 -24.29 -10.59
N LEU A 244 -5.32 -25.13 -11.60
CA LEU A 244 -5.72 -24.77 -12.96
C LEU A 244 -6.96 -25.54 -13.36
N ARG A 245 -7.89 -24.86 -14.02
CA ARG A 245 -9.07 -25.49 -14.62
C ARG A 245 -9.34 -24.94 -16.01
N VAL A 246 -9.76 -25.80 -16.92
CA VAL A 246 -10.09 -25.45 -18.30
C VAL A 246 -11.54 -25.83 -18.57
N PHE A 247 -12.32 -24.86 -19.06
CA PHE A 247 -13.73 -25.00 -19.40
C PHE A 247 -13.94 -24.65 -20.86
N LYS A 248 -14.98 -25.21 -21.46
CA LYS A 248 -15.42 -24.84 -22.80
C LYS A 248 -16.38 -23.65 -22.73
N ILE A 249 -16.21 -22.71 -23.66
CA ILE A 249 -17.10 -21.55 -23.84
C ILE A 249 -18.10 -21.82 -24.97
N LEU A 250 -17.62 -22.29 -26.13
CA LEU A 250 -18.42 -22.63 -27.31
C LEU A 250 -18.01 -24.00 -27.87
N GLU A 251 -18.95 -24.69 -28.50
CA GLU A 251 -18.65 -25.88 -29.30
C GLU A 251 -17.86 -25.53 -30.56
N VAL A 252 -17.11 -26.50 -31.09
CA VAL A 252 -16.42 -26.34 -32.38
C VAL A 252 -17.46 -26.11 -33.48
N GLY A 253 -17.33 -25.00 -34.20
CA GLY A 253 -18.27 -24.60 -35.25
C GLY A 253 -19.53 -23.88 -34.74
N GLN A 254 -19.65 -23.62 -33.44
CA GLN A 254 -20.70 -22.76 -32.91
C GLN A 254 -20.28 -21.29 -33.03
N HIS A 255 -21.25 -20.44 -33.38
CA HIS A 255 -21.07 -18.99 -33.50
C HIS A 255 -21.95 -18.27 -32.48
N MET A 256 -21.47 -17.17 -31.92
CA MET A 256 -22.20 -16.35 -30.95
C MET A 256 -22.33 -14.93 -31.48
N GLU A 257 -23.56 -14.41 -31.57
CA GLU A 257 -23.84 -13.03 -32.00
C GLU A 257 -23.31 -12.04 -30.96
N LEU A 258 -22.70 -10.95 -31.40
CA LEU A 258 -22.17 -9.86 -30.57
C LEU A 258 -23.24 -8.77 -30.32
N PRO A 259 -23.15 -7.98 -29.24
CA PRO A 259 -22.04 -7.90 -28.26
C PRO A 259 -22.06 -8.98 -27.17
N ILE A 260 -20.87 -9.34 -26.70
CA ILE A 260 -20.66 -10.19 -25.52
C ILE A 260 -19.89 -9.38 -24.50
N GLU A 261 -20.37 -9.38 -23.26
CA GLU A 261 -19.61 -8.90 -22.11
C GLU A 261 -19.08 -10.09 -21.32
N PHE A 262 -17.75 -10.22 -21.27
CA PHE A 262 -17.11 -11.08 -20.29
C PHE A 262 -17.07 -10.35 -18.96
N GLN A 263 -17.70 -10.91 -17.94
CA GLN A 263 -17.51 -10.46 -16.55
C GLN A 263 -16.41 -11.29 -15.91
N ALA A 264 -15.54 -10.62 -15.13
CA ALA A 264 -14.63 -11.31 -14.24
C ALA A 264 -15.45 -12.18 -13.27
N LEU A 265 -14.96 -13.37 -12.95
CA LEU A 265 -15.59 -14.16 -11.89
C LEU A 265 -15.51 -13.42 -10.55
N GLU A 266 -16.51 -13.62 -9.70
CA GLU A 266 -16.51 -13.04 -8.35
C GLU A 266 -15.25 -13.46 -7.59
N GLY A 267 -14.49 -12.49 -7.10
CA GLY A 267 -13.21 -12.70 -6.42
C GLY A 267 -11.99 -12.87 -7.33
N ALA A 268 -12.13 -12.78 -8.66
CA ALA A 268 -10.97 -12.75 -9.56
C ALA A 268 -10.30 -11.37 -9.56
N ASP A 269 -8.98 -11.35 -9.44
CA ASP A 269 -8.19 -10.11 -9.42
C ASP A 269 -7.99 -9.52 -10.81
N SER A 270 -7.95 -10.38 -11.82
CA SER A 270 -7.86 -9.96 -13.20
C SER A 270 -8.58 -10.94 -14.12
N MET A 271 -9.07 -10.39 -15.23
CA MET A 271 -9.68 -11.15 -16.30
C MET A 271 -9.20 -10.60 -17.63
N ILE A 272 -8.72 -11.50 -18.50
CA ILE A 272 -8.42 -11.18 -19.89
C ILE A 272 -9.19 -12.12 -20.80
N GLY A 273 -9.68 -11.60 -21.92
CA GLY A 273 -10.42 -12.38 -22.88
C GLY A 273 -10.25 -11.85 -24.28
N GLY A 274 -10.61 -12.68 -25.25
CA GLY A 274 -10.59 -12.32 -26.64
C GLY A 274 -11.25 -13.38 -27.50
N GLY A 275 -11.15 -13.20 -28.81
CA GLY A 275 -11.83 -14.08 -29.74
C GLY A 275 -11.45 -13.82 -31.17
N GLU A 276 -12.01 -14.63 -32.05
CA GLU A 276 -12.00 -14.41 -33.48
C GLU A 276 -13.41 -14.01 -33.91
N TYR A 277 -13.50 -12.85 -34.56
CA TYR A 277 -14.75 -12.21 -34.92
C TYR A 277 -14.88 -12.08 -36.43
N TYR A 278 -16.11 -12.08 -36.93
CA TYR A 278 -16.42 -11.79 -38.33
C TYR A 278 -17.79 -11.12 -38.42
N GLU A 279 -18.04 -10.45 -39.54
CA GLU A 279 -19.32 -9.81 -39.83
C GLU A 279 -19.96 -10.50 -41.02
N THR A 280 -21.29 -10.56 -41.02
CA THR A 280 -22.07 -11.07 -42.14
C THR A 280 -23.40 -10.35 -42.21
N GLU A 281 -23.90 -10.18 -43.43
CA GLU A 281 -25.18 -9.52 -43.69
C GLU A 281 -26.30 -10.54 -43.64
N ILE A 282 -27.23 -10.37 -42.70
CA ILE A 282 -28.39 -11.25 -42.52
C ILE A 282 -29.62 -10.36 -42.64
N GLU A 283 -30.47 -10.66 -43.63
CA GLU A 283 -31.72 -9.92 -43.87
C GLU A 283 -31.51 -8.41 -44.09
N GLY A 284 -30.39 -8.03 -44.71
CA GLY A 284 -30.03 -6.63 -44.98
C GLY A 284 -29.46 -5.87 -43.77
N VAL A 285 -29.14 -6.58 -42.69
CA VAL A 285 -28.50 -6.02 -41.49
C VAL A 285 -27.14 -6.67 -41.27
N THR A 286 -26.09 -5.85 -41.15
CA THR A 286 -24.75 -6.33 -40.75
C THR A 286 -24.80 -6.79 -39.30
N LYS A 287 -24.53 -8.07 -39.08
CA LYS A 287 -24.41 -8.69 -37.77
C LYS A 287 -22.98 -9.16 -37.54
N SER A 288 -22.47 -8.96 -36.33
CA SER A 288 -21.13 -9.37 -35.93
C SER A 288 -21.21 -10.62 -35.06
N PHE A 289 -20.31 -11.58 -35.29
CA PHE A 289 -20.31 -12.88 -34.61
C PHE A 289 -18.90 -13.23 -34.12
N ALA A 290 -18.83 -13.89 -32.97
CA ALA A 290 -17.66 -14.61 -32.52
C ALA A 290 -17.72 -16.06 -33.00
N ARG A 291 -16.71 -16.51 -33.74
CA ARG A 291 -16.54 -17.94 -34.10
C ARG A 291 -15.62 -18.69 -33.12
N LYS A 292 -14.87 -17.93 -32.32
CA LYS A 292 -14.01 -18.45 -31.28
C LYS A 292 -13.90 -17.45 -30.15
N LEU A 293 -13.92 -17.94 -28.92
CA LEU A 293 -13.78 -17.14 -27.71
C LEU A 293 -12.77 -17.79 -26.78
N TRP A 294 -12.01 -16.98 -26.08
CA TRP A 294 -11.16 -17.44 -25.00
C TRP A 294 -11.16 -16.45 -23.85
N LYS A 295 -10.98 -16.97 -22.64
CA LYS A 295 -10.99 -16.20 -21.40
C LYS A 295 -9.97 -16.76 -20.43
N ILE A 296 -9.32 -15.91 -19.65
CA ILE A 296 -8.48 -16.29 -18.53
C ILE A 296 -8.96 -15.50 -17.31
N ASP A 297 -9.37 -16.20 -16.27
CA ASP A 297 -9.66 -15.62 -14.97
C ASP A 297 -8.53 -15.97 -13.99
N THR A 298 -7.96 -14.97 -13.34
CA THR A 298 -6.90 -15.18 -12.35
C THR A 298 -7.36 -14.80 -10.96
N PHE A 299 -7.15 -15.72 -10.03
CA PHE A 299 -7.32 -15.51 -8.61
C PHE A 299 -5.92 -15.45 -8.00
N THR A 300 -5.35 -14.25 -7.98
CA THR A 300 -4.11 -13.92 -7.27
C THR A 300 -4.45 -13.36 -5.90
N PHE A 301 -4.56 -14.25 -4.93
CA PHE A 301 -4.76 -13.90 -3.52
C PHE A 301 -6.01 -13.07 -3.18
N PRO A 302 -7.05 -13.76 -2.72
CA PRO A 302 -7.92 -13.26 -1.67
C PRO A 302 -7.69 -14.06 -0.37
N ASP A 303 -7.53 -13.37 0.76
CA ASP A 303 -7.85 -13.85 2.12
C ASP A 303 -7.04 -14.95 2.80
N THR A 304 -5.93 -15.42 2.23
CA THR A 304 -4.95 -16.16 3.03
C THR A 304 -3.53 -15.74 2.68
N LYS A 305 -2.80 -15.28 3.71
CA LYS A 305 -1.34 -15.05 3.79
C LYS A 305 -0.84 -13.60 3.72
N GLN A 306 -1.67 -12.56 3.82
CA GLN A 306 -1.13 -11.22 4.15
C GLN A 306 -0.46 -11.26 5.52
N SER A 307 -1.11 -11.92 6.48
CA SER A 307 -0.56 -12.21 7.81
C SER A 307 0.77 -12.96 7.75
N GLU A 308 0.87 -14.05 6.98
CA GLU A 308 2.12 -14.81 6.83
C GLU A 308 3.24 -14.00 6.17
N ARG A 309 2.91 -13.17 5.16
CA ARG A 309 3.89 -12.28 4.48
C ARG A 309 4.45 -11.27 5.47
N ILE A 310 3.57 -10.56 6.19
CA ILE A 310 3.94 -9.56 7.18
C ILE A 310 4.75 -10.21 8.32
N VAL A 311 4.30 -11.34 8.85
CA VAL A 311 5.06 -12.14 9.85
C VAL A 311 6.43 -12.57 9.31
N GLY A 312 6.50 -12.96 8.05
CA GLY A 312 7.75 -13.30 7.36
C GLY A 312 8.71 -12.11 7.26
N LEU A 313 8.20 -10.91 6.99
CA LEU A 313 8.99 -9.69 6.97
C LEU A 313 9.46 -9.30 8.37
N ILE A 314 8.60 -9.41 9.40
CA ILE A 314 8.97 -9.19 10.80
C ILE A 314 10.11 -10.14 11.21
N LYS A 315 10.00 -11.42 10.86
CA LYS A 315 11.06 -12.43 11.09
C LYS A 315 12.39 -12.06 10.44
N LYS A 316 12.37 -11.49 9.23
CA LYS A 316 13.58 -11.07 8.51
C LYS A 316 14.15 -9.78 9.10
N ALA A 317 13.30 -8.80 9.36
CA ALA A 317 13.65 -7.51 9.94
C ALA A 317 14.27 -7.69 11.34
N SER A 318 13.64 -8.48 12.20
CA SER A 318 14.13 -8.71 13.57
C SER A 318 15.52 -9.36 13.65
N LYS A 319 15.94 -10.08 12.61
CA LYS A 319 17.28 -10.69 12.54
C LYS A 319 18.38 -9.69 12.20
N GLN A 320 18.01 -8.56 11.62
CA GLN A 320 18.93 -7.48 11.25
C GLN A 320 19.11 -6.51 12.41
N LEU A 321 18.07 -6.33 13.24
CA LEU A 321 18.12 -5.55 14.48
C LEU A 321 19.03 -6.20 15.55
N PRO A 322 19.95 -5.43 16.18
CA PRO A 322 20.73 -5.88 17.33
C PRO A 322 19.83 -6.30 18.50
N ARG A 323 20.24 -7.33 19.25
CA ARG A 323 19.41 -7.89 20.33
C ARG A 323 19.53 -7.14 21.66
N ASP A 324 20.58 -6.33 21.80
CA ASP A 324 20.98 -5.63 23.02
C ASP A 324 20.60 -4.15 23.02
N VAL A 325 19.88 -3.69 21.99
CA VAL A 325 19.49 -2.29 21.77
C VAL A 325 18.03 -2.26 21.31
N PRO A 326 17.22 -1.24 21.69
CA PRO A 326 15.85 -1.10 21.19
C PRO A 326 15.81 -1.02 19.66
N GLY A 327 14.89 -1.80 19.08
CA GLY A 327 14.66 -1.88 17.65
C GLY A 327 13.22 -1.55 17.25
N ILE A 328 13.04 -0.96 16.08
CA ILE A 328 11.73 -0.64 15.48
C ILE A 328 11.68 -1.19 14.07
N ILE A 329 10.55 -1.77 13.70
CA ILE A 329 10.32 -2.30 12.35
C ILE A 329 9.25 -1.45 11.66
N HIS A 330 9.58 -0.85 10.52
CA HIS A 330 8.62 -0.22 9.62
C HIS A 330 8.30 -1.16 8.47
N LEU A 331 7.01 -1.37 8.20
CA LEU A 331 6.53 -2.23 7.12
C LEU A 331 5.62 -1.44 6.19
N GLN A 332 5.98 -1.32 4.91
CA GLN A 332 5.10 -0.77 3.89
C GLN A 332 4.24 -1.86 3.27
N ILE A 333 2.93 -1.68 3.30
CA ILE A 333 1.97 -2.59 2.66
C ILE A 333 1.29 -1.92 1.46
N PRO A 334 1.01 -2.68 0.39
CA PRO A 334 0.15 -2.22 -0.70
C PRO A 334 -1.30 -2.22 -0.24
N TYR A 335 -2.03 -1.14 -0.49
CA TYR A 335 -3.47 -1.08 -0.26
C TYR A 335 -4.10 -0.10 -1.25
N ARG A 336 -5.42 -0.12 -1.30
CA ARG A 336 -6.21 0.60 -2.31
C ARG A 336 -6.82 1.87 -1.74
N ASP A 337 -7.29 1.75 -0.51
CA ASP A 337 -7.97 2.79 0.24
C ASP A 337 -7.88 2.47 1.76
N PRO A 338 -8.18 3.43 2.64
CA PRO A 338 -8.10 3.26 4.09
C PRO A 338 -8.90 2.07 4.65
N ARG A 339 -10.01 1.66 4.01
CA ARG A 339 -10.77 0.49 4.45
C ARG A 339 -10.04 -0.79 4.07
N HIS A 340 -9.44 -0.86 2.89
CA HIS A 340 -8.56 -1.96 2.54
C HIS A 340 -7.36 -2.03 3.49
N PHE A 341 -6.73 -0.89 3.80
CA PHE A 341 -5.64 -0.83 4.81
C PHE A 341 -6.09 -1.43 6.13
N GLN A 342 -7.28 -1.06 6.61
CA GLN A 342 -7.79 -1.59 7.85
C GLN A 342 -8.13 -3.07 7.80
N SER A 343 -8.76 -3.53 6.73
CA SER A 343 -9.08 -4.95 6.55
C SER A 343 -7.81 -5.79 6.65
N VAL A 344 -6.72 -5.32 6.05
CA VAL A 344 -5.41 -5.96 6.18
C VAL A 344 -4.92 -5.92 7.62
N LEU A 345 -5.00 -4.77 8.30
CA LEU A 345 -4.62 -4.67 9.72
C LEU A 345 -5.38 -5.67 10.59
N ASP A 346 -6.70 -5.75 10.47
CA ASP A 346 -7.54 -6.67 11.24
C ASP A 346 -7.15 -8.14 11.03
N GLU A 347 -6.86 -8.51 9.79
CA GLU A 347 -6.43 -9.87 9.44
C GLU A 347 -5.09 -10.21 10.11
N VAL A 348 -4.14 -9.27 10.12
CA VAL A 348 -2.75 -9.57 10.49
C VAL A 348 -2.42 -9.30 11.94
N LYS A 349 -3.21 -8.48 12.62
CA LYS A 349 -2.90 -7.92 13.94
C LYS A 349 -2.48 -8.95 14.97
N SER A 350 -3.30 -9.97 15.22
CA SER A 350 -3.00 -11.01 16.23
C SER A 350 -1.76 -11.82 15.86
N ALA A 351 -1.53 -12.03 14.56
CA ALA A 351 -0.34 -12.72 14.08
C ALA A 351 0.92 -11.87 14.26
N VAL A 352 0.82 -10.56 14.01
CA VAL A 352 1.89 -9.58 14.21
C VAL A 352 2.23 -9.46 15.70
N ASP A 353 1.23 -9.25 16.56
CA ASP A 353 1.41 -9.11 18.01
C ASP A 353 2.05 -10.36 18.64
N ASN A 354 1.55 -11.54 18.29
CA ASN A 354 2.14 -12.82 18.71
C ASN A 354 3.58 -13.00 18.19
N GLU A 355 3.91 -12.49 17.01
CA GLU A 355 5.27 -12.61 16.49
C GLU A 355 6.21 -11.56 17.10
N SER A 356 5.77 -10.31 17.32
CA SER A 356 6.56 -9.28 18.00
C SER A 356 6.85 -9.66 19.45
N SER A 357 5.88 -10.23 20.16
CA SER A 357 6.03 -10.59 21.58
C SER A 357 7.12 -11.62 21.86
N LYS A 358 7.55 -12.38 20.84
CA LYS A 358 8.68 -13.33 20.88
C LYS A 358 10.05 -12.66 20.68
N ARG A 359 10.10 -11.36 20.42
CA ARG A 359 11.29 -10.57 20.09
C ARG A 359 11.41 -9.40 21.06
N THR A 360 12.03 -9.67 22.20
CA THR A 360 12.11 -8.70 23.29
C THR A 360 12.91 -7.44 22.95
N HIS A 361 13.78 -7.48 21.93
CA HIS A 361 14.51 -6.31 21.43
C HIS A 361 13.70 -5.41 20.48
N VAL A 362 12.57 -5.89 19.95
CA VAL A 362 11.70 -5.10 19.07
C VAL A 362 10.66 -4.37 19.91
N CYS A 363 10.73 -3.04 20.00
CA CYS A 363 9.83 -2.23 20.81
C CYS A 363 8.45 -2.01 20.16
N ALA A 364 8.42 -1.85 18.84
CA ALA A 364 7.19 -1.62 18.09
C ALA A 364 7.33 -2.01 16.62
N ILE A 365 6.19 -2.31 16.01
CA ILE A 365 6.05 -2.47 14.55
C ILE A 365 5.14 -1.35 14.05
N VAL A 366 5.59 -0.60 13.06
CA VAL A 366 4.81 0.45 12.41
C VAL A 366 4.44 -0.04 11.02
N ILE A 367 3.15 -0.31 10.80
CA ILE A 367 2.63 -0.63 9.48
C ILE A 367 2.24 0.67 8.80
N THR A 368 2.90 0.96 7.70
CA THR A 368 2.71 2.17 6.92
C THR A 368 1.98 1.84 5.63
N GLY A 369 0.88 2.54 5.43
CA GLY A 369 0.21 2.63 4.16
C GLY A 369 0.45 3.99 3.54
N ARG A 370 0.70 4.07 2.23
CA ARG A 370 0.59 5.27 1.40
C ARG A 370 -0.36 5.03 0.21
N PHE A 371 -1.34 5.90 -0.01
CA PHE A 371 -2.23 5.86 -1.18
C PHE A 371 -2.60 7.27 -1.65
N GLN A 372 -3.15 7.33 -2.84
CA GLN A 372 -3.55 8.57 -3.48
C GLN A 372 -4.92 9.09 -3.03
N ASP A 373 -5.00 10.34 -2.58
CA ASP A 373 -6.27 11.00 -2.23
C ASP A 373 -6.85 11.78 -3.41
N LYS A 374 -7.71 11.10 -4.19
CA LYS A 374 -8.33 11.63 -5.41
C LYS A 374 -9.08 12.95 -5.24
N GLU A 375 -9.53 13.31 -4.03
CA GLU A 375 -10.22 14.58 -3.77
C GLU A 375 -9.26 15.69 -3.34
N LYS A 376 -8.23 15.41 -2.53
CA LYS A 376 -7.15 16.39 -2.26
C LYS A 376 -6.35 16.73 -3.51
N HIS A 377 -6.27 15.81 -4.46
CA HIS A 377 -5.82 16.08 -5.83
C HIS A 377 -6.56 17.26 -6.47
N LYS A 378 -7.83 17.50 -6.18
CA LYS A 378 -8.55 18.65 -6.77
C LYS A 378 -8.17 19.98 -6.12
N ARG A 379 -7.57 19.98 -4.93
CA ARG A 379 -7.25 21.20 -4.17
C ARG A 379 -5.78 21.61 -4.37
N ALA A 380 -5.55 22.87 -4.72
CA ALA A 380 -4.21 23.40 -4.90
C ALA A 380 -3.41 23.39 -3.58
N GLY A 381 -2.24 22.75 -3.56
CA GLY A 381 -1.28 22.78 -2.44
C GLY A 381 -1.52 21.81 -1.28
N GLY A 382 -2.49 20.90 -1.41
CA GLY A 382 -2.62 19.74 -0.52
C GLY A 382 -1.63 18.64 -0.87
N ASP A 383 -1.23 17.83 0.12
CA ASP A 383 -0.48 16.60 -0.16
C ASP A 383 -1.38 15.62 -0.94
N PRO A 384 -0.99 15.20 -2.16
CA PRO A 384 -1.74 14.22 -2.93
C PRO A 384 -1.76 12.82 -2.29
N ILE A 385 -0.83 12.53 -1.37
CA ILE A 385 -0.76 11.26 -0.69
C ILE A 385 -1.38 11.35 0.70
N LEU A 386 -2.24 10.39 0.97
CA LEU A 386 -2.61 10.05 2.32
C LEU A 386 -1.69 8.94 2.82
N THR A 387 -1.00 9.25 3.91
CA THR A 387 -0.15 8.30 4.60
C THR A 387 -0.82 7.89 5.91
N PHE A 388 -0.98 6.59 6.10
CA PHE A 388 -1.54 5.96 7.28
C PHE A 388 -0.46 5.22 8.03
N HIS A 389 -0.42 5.40 9.34
CA HIS A 389 0.49 4.68 10.23
C HIS A 389 -0.33 3.96 11.29
N SER A 390 -0.15 2.64 11.38
CA SER A 390 -0.66 1.83 12.48
C SER A 390 0.50 1.33 13.31
N VAL A 391 0.56 1.76 14.56
CA VAL A 391 1.59 1.33 15.51
C VAL A 391 1.07 0.12 16.28
N ILE A 392 1.77 -1.00 16.19
CA ILE A 392 1.54 -2.20 17.00
C ILE A 392 2.65 -2.24 18.06
N PRO A 393 2.36 -1.86 19.32
CA PRO A 393 3.35 -1.87 20.38
C PRO A 393 3.70 -3.29 20.80
N ASN A 394 4.96 -3.53 21.18
CA ASN A 394 5.36 -4.78 21.82
C ASN A 394 5.39 -4.59 23.34
N TYR A 395 4.34 -5.05 24.02
CA TYR A 395 4.28 -4.95 25.48
C TYR A 395 5.34 -5.80 26.20
N ASN A 396 5.88 -6.83 25.54
CA ASN A 396 6.95 -7.70 26.05
C ASN A 396 8.38 -7.21 25.74
N ALA A 397 8.54 -6.02 25.16
CA ALA A 397 9.87 -5.49 24.88
C ALA A 397 10.68 -5.27 26.17
N GLU A 398 11.93 -5.72 26.19
CA GLU A 398 12.86 -5.54 27.32
C GLU A 398 13.40 -4.10 27.41
N PHE A 399 13.40 -3.39 26.28
CA PHE A 399 13.94 -2.04 26.17
C PHE A 399 12.85 -1.00 26.07
N VAL A 400 13.08 0.13 26.74
CA VAL A 400 12.25 1.33 26.65
C VAL A 400 12.88 2.28 25.64
N LEU A 401 12.05 2.85 24.75
CA LEU A 401 12.51 3.84 23.78
C LEU A 401 13.01 5.12 24.50
N PRO A 402 14.13 5.72 24.06
CA PRO A 402 14.66 6.97 24.63
C PRO A 402 13.63 8.09 24.69
N LYS A 403 13.81 9.04 25.62
CA LYS A 403 12.79 10.06 25.91
C LYS A 403 12.49 11.00 24.76
N ASP A 404 13.49 11.21 23.92
CA ASP A 404 13.48 12.06 22.75
C ASP A 404 13.18 11.29 21.45
N PHE A 405 13.15 9.96 21.46
CA PHE A 405 12.72 9.19 20.30
C PHE A 405 11.20 9.10 20.23
N ARG A 406 10.58 9.41 19.09
CA ARG A 406 9.12 9.37 18.87
C ARG A 406 8.76 8.46 17.70
N LEU A 407 7.83 7.53 17.87
CA LEU A 407 7.38 6.68 16.76
C LEU A 407 6.62 7.48 15.70
N LEU A 408 6.82 7.13 14.44
CA LEU A 408 5.98 7.58 13.34
C LEU A 408 4.51 7.18 13.61
N GLY A 409 3.57 8.12 13.49
CA GLY A 409 2.18 7.92 13.91
C GLY A 409 1.86 8.31 15.36
N SER A 410 2.87 8.69 16.18
CA SER A 410 2.70 9.22 17.55
C SER A 410 2.75 10.75 17.64
N HIS A 411 2.29 11.46 16.60
CA HIS A 411 2.35 12.92 16.57
C HIS A 411 1.33 13.54 17.55
N PRO A 412 1.74 14.38 18.51
CA PRO A 412 0.85 14.97 19.51
C PRO A 412 -0.06 16.08 18.94
N ASP A 413 0.24 16.63 17.76
CA ASP A 413 -0.60 17.68 17.15
C ASP A 413 -1.89 17.14 16.49
N MET A 414 -2.17 15.84 16.61
CA MET A 414 -3.41 15.26 16.08
C MET A 414 -4.55 15.38 17.09
N THR A 415 -4.99 16.64 17.27
CA THR A 415 -6.28 17.06 17.84
C THR A 415 -6.84 16.23 19.00
N ILE A 416 -6.39 16.55 20.21
CA ILE A 416 -7.30 16.62 21.36
C ILE A 416 -7.70 18.10 21.46
N THR A 417 -8.80 18.46 20.80
CA THR A 417 -9.36 19.81 20.90
C THR A 417 -10.01 19.97 22.28
N ASP A 418 -9.25 20.44 23.25
CA ASP A 418 -9.83 21.28 24.29
C ASP A 418 -9.27 22.69 24.08
N GLU A 419 -10.06 23.55 23.43
CA GLU A 419 -9.71 24.95 23.11
C GLU A 419 -9.42 25.80 24.37
N ASN A 420 -9.51 25.22 25.58
CA ASN A 420 -9.35 25.89 26.86
C ASN A 420 -8.25 25.32 27.78
N ASP A 421 -7.46 24.33 27.37
CA ASP A 421 -6.48 23.72 28.31
C ASP A 421 -5.09 23.51 27.66
N VAL A 422 -4.38 24.61 27.45
CA VAL A 422 -3.04 24.67 26.80
C VAL A 422 -1.91 24.13 27.71
N GLU A 423 -2.20 23.55 28.87
CA GLU A 423 -1.15 23.10 29.82
C GLU A 423 -1.28 21.66 30.36
N LYS A 424 -2.23 20.84 29.88
CA LYS A 424 -2.28 19.41 30.24
C LYS A 424 -2.00 18.52 29.05
N THR A 425 -0.82 17.89 29.04
CA THR A 425 -0.59 16.66 28.29
C THR A 425 -1.66 15.65 28.70
N PHE A 426 -2.54 15.30 27.78
CA PHE A 426 -3.46 14.19 27.95
C PHE A 426 -2.64 12.91 28.15
N GLU A 427 -2.78 12.30 29.33
CA GLU A 427 -2.27 10.96 29.64
C GLU A 427 -3.42 9.98 29.61
N MET A 428 -3.25 8.93 28.81
CA MET A 428 -4.24 7.88 28.66
C MET A 428 -4.03 6.81 29.75
N GLY A 429 -4.92 6.78 30.75
CA GLY A 429 -4.92 5.73 31.78
C GLY A 429 -5.55 4.42 31.32
N ALA A 430 -5.46 3.38 32.17
CA ALA A 430 -6.04 2.05 31.94
C ALA A 430 -7.57 2.08 31.80
N GLU A 431 -8.22 3.03 32.44
CA GLU A 431 -9.63 3.37 32.25
C GLU A 431 -9.73 4.87 32.01
N GLY A 432 -10.64 5.27 31.12
CA GLY A 432 -10.78 6.69 30.80
C GLY A 432 -11.92 7.00 29.86
N GLY A 433 -12.07 8.30 29.63
CA GLY A 433 -13.06 8.84 28.70
C GLY A 433 -12.50 10.06 27.98
N LEU A 434 -12.80 10.15 26.69
CA LEU A 434 -12.44 11.27 25.84
C LEU A 434 -13.70 11.82 25.18
N LEU A 435 -14.01 13.09 25.44
CA LEU A 435 -15.06 13.82 24.79
C LEU A 435 -14.46 14.64 23.65
N THR A 436 -14.97 14.46 22.43
CA THR A 436 -14.55 15.21 21.24
C THR A 436 -15.75 15.81 20.52
N LYS A 437 -15.50 16.83 19.71
CA LYS A 437 -16.50 17.47 18.84
C LYS A 437 -16.03 17.41 17.40
N PHE A 438 -16.95 17.14 16.46
CA PHE A 438 -16.63 17.13 15.04
C PHE A 438 -17.85 17.56 14.19
N ALA A 439 -17.60 18.22 13.06
CA ALA A 439 -18.64 18.73 12.18
C ALA A 439 -18.34 18.36 10.72
N PRO A 440 -18.98 17.32 10.16
CA PRO A 440 -18.74 16.95 8.77
C PRO A 440 -19.44 17.93 7.81
N GLU A 441 -18.71 18.42 6.80
CA GLU A 441 -19.18 19.48 5.87
C GLU A 441 -19.95 18.97 4.63
N ALA A 442 -19.93 17.65 4.39
CA ALA A 442 -20.60 16.99 3.25
C ALA A 442 -20.94 15.52 3.60
N GLU A 443 -21.71 14.83 2.76
CA GLU A 443 -21.97 13.39 2.94
C GLU A 443 -20.67 12.62 3.07
N LEU A 444 -20.55 11.74 4.07
CA LEU A 444 -19.26 11.15 4.44
C LEU A 444 -18.79 10.07 3.48
N SER A 445 -19.64 9.69 2.53
CA SER A 445 -19.25 8.96 1.33
C SER A 445 -18.30 9.73 0.42
N ASP A 446 -18.29 11.07 0.51
CA ASP A 446 -17.43 11.95 -0.28
C ASP A 446 -16.17 12.39 0.49
N HIS A 447 -16.03 12.00 1.76
CA HIS A 447 -14.90 12.35 2.62
C HIS A 447 -13.83 11.26 2.62
N GLY A 448 -12.55 11.68 2.49
CA GLY A 448 -11.31 10.90 2.34
C GLY A 448 -10.92 9.93 3.48
N GLY A 449 -11.86 9.58 4.35
CA GLY A 449 -11.60 9.09 5.68
C GLY A 449 -10.91 10.15 6.55
N VAL A 450 -11.43 10.42 7.74
CA VAL A 450 -10.93 11.51 8.60
C VAL A 450 -10.67 10.99 10.00
N HIS A 451 -9.50 11.27 10.55
CA HIS A 451 -9.25 11.12 11.97
C HIS A 451 -10.09 12.15 12.73
N ILE A 452 -11.09 11.68 13.48
CA ILE A 452 -11.89 12.50 14.39
C ILE A 452 -11.08 12.79 15.65
N VAL A 453 -10.35 11.78 16.12
CA VAL A 453 -9.42 11.84 17.25
C VAL A 453 -8.25 10.93 16.92
N GLN A 454 -7.05 11.37 17.22
CA GLN A 454 -5.90 10.48 17.23
C GLN A 454 -4.94 10.85 18.35
N TYR A 455 -4.82 9.98 19.33
CA TYR A 455 -3.75 10.06 20.31
C TYR A 455 -2.91 8.81 20.24
N CYS A 456 -1.60 8.98 20.29
CA CYS A 456 -0.65 7.90 20.38
C CYS A 456 0.54 8.41 21.20
N SER A 457 0.85 7.72 22.29
CA SER A 457 2.01 8.01 23.13
C SER A 457 3.28 7.91 22.33
N ARG A 458 4.34 8.59 22.77
CA ARG A 458 5.63 8.66 22.06
C ARG A 458 6.18 7.28 21.65
N ASP A 459 5.96 6.28 22.50
CA ASP A 459 6.40 4.88 22.34
C ASP A 459 5.30 3.97 21.77
N GLY A 460 4.13 4.52 21.43
CA GLY A 460 3.00 3.80 20.86
C GLY A 460 2.30 2.83 21.79
N ARG A 461 2.68 2.75 23.07
CA ARG A 461 2.09 1.81 24.04
C ARG A 461 0.66 2.16 24.41
N GLN A 462 0.30 3.44 24.32
CA GLN A 462 -1.03 3.97 24.63
C GLN A 462 -1.57 4.71 23.42
N GLN A 463 -2.70 4.28 22.88
CA GLN A 463 -3.29 4.86 21.68
C GLN A 463 -4.81 4.88 21.77
N ILE A 464 -5.41 5.94 21.26
CA ILE A 464 -6.83 6.02 20.96
C ILE A 464 -7.01 6.67 19.60
N ASN A 465 -7.52 5.90 18.66
CA ASN A 465 -7.79 6.31 17.30
C ASN A 465 -9.30 6.25 17.07
N VAL A 466 -9.90 7.39 16.77
CA VAL A 466 -11.25 7.46 16.21
C VAL A 466 -11.07 7.94 14.78
N TRP A 467 -11.27 7.04 13.83
CA TRP A 467 -11.32 7.44 12.43
C TRP A 467 -12.70 7.17 11.86
N GLN A 468 -13.01 7.94 10.84
CA GLN A 468 -14.20 7.80 10.04
C GLN A 468 -13.84 7.34 8.63
N ASP A 469 -14.61 6.42 8.05
CA ASP A 469 -14.41 5.87 6.71
C ASP A 469 -15.40 6.45 5.67
N PHE A 470 -15.20 6.04 4.40
CA PHE A 470 -15.98 6.41 3.21
C PHE A 470 -17.39 5.81 3.17
N ASN A 471 -17.83 5.02 4.15
CA ASN A 471 -19.16 4.41 4.18
C ASN A 471 -20.03 5.03 5.27
N ASN A 472 -19.70 6.26 5.70
CA ASN A 472 -20.27 6.87 6.90
C ASN A 472 -20.10 5.97 8.14
N ARG A 473 -19.01 5.21 8.29
CA ARG A 473 -18.74 4.46 9.53
C ARG A 473 -17.61 5.12 10.30
N ALA A 474 -17.61 5.02 11.62
CA ALA A 474 -16.43 5.28 12.42
C ALA A 474 -15.94 3.99 13.03
N ARG A 475 -14.61 3.90 13.12
CA ARG A 475 -13.96 2.92 13.94
C ARG A 475 -13.23 3.60 15.07
N VAL A 476 -13.45 3.06 16.26
CA VAL A 476 -12.72 3.40 17.45
C VAL A 476 -11.77 2.25 17.74
N GLU A 477 -10.49 2.56 17.87
CA GLU A 477 -9.44 1.64 18.24
C GLU A 477 -8.69 2.17 19.47
N VAL A 478 -8.47 1.30 20.44
CA VAL A 478 -7.74 1.60 21.67
C VAL A 478 -6.64 0.55 21.86
N TRP A 479 -5.44 1.02 22.13
CA TRP A 479 -4.31 0.21 22.58
C TRP A 479 -3.83 0.72 23.93
N HIS A 480 -3.75 -0.16 24.91
CA HIS A 480 -3.20 0.19 26.22
C HIS A 480 -2.63 -1.07 26.87
N GLU A 481 -1.49 -0.94 27.55
CA GLU A 481 -0.80 -2.07 28.21
C GLU A 481 -1.71 -2.81 29.20
N GLU A 482 -2.44 -2.06 30.04
CA GLU A 482 -3.40 -2.64 30.99
C GLU A 482 -4.80 -2.89 30.41
N ALA A 483 -5.38 -1.98 29.63
CA ALA A 483 -6.73 -2.16 29.08
C ALA A 483 -6.76 -3.23 27.98
N GLY A 484 -5.62 -3.53 27.37
CA GLY A 484 -5.50 -4.37 26.20
C GLY A 484 -5.81 -3.60 24.92
N HIS A 485 -6.12 -4.36 23.87
CA HIS A 485 -6.51 -3.82 22.58
C HIS A 485 -8.02 -4.01 22.35
N HIS A 486 -8.69 -2.94 21.92
CA HIS A 486 -10.11 -2.94 21.63
C HIS A 486 -10.43 -2.23 20.32
N THR A 487 -11.35 -2.80 19.54
CA THR A 487 -11.87 -2.20 18.30
C THR A 487 -13.40 -2.24 18.25
N LEU A 488 -14.00 -1.12 17.86
CA LEU A 488 -15.44 -0.92 17.71
C LEU A 488 -15.77 -0.19 16.40
N ASP A 489 -16.57 -0.82 15.54
CA ASP A 489 -17.15 -0.23 14.33
C ASP A 489 -18.56 0.30 14.58
N ILE A 490 -18.87 1.45 14.00
CA ILE A 490 -20.06 2.24 14.31
C ILE A 490 -20.60 2.84 13.03
N ASP A 491 -21.91 2.70 12.81
CA ASP A 491 -22.59 3.40 11.73
C ASP A 491 -22.86 4.87 12.12
N LEU A 492 -22.35 5.79 11.33
CA LEU A 492 -22.54 7.23 11.45
C LEU A 492 -23.53 7.78 10.41
N SER A 493 -24.27 6.94 9.69
CA SER A 493 -25.30 7.34 8.71
C SER A 493 -26.35 8.31 9.28
N THR A 494 -26.56 8.28 10.61
CA THR A 494 -27.52 9.14 11.32
C THR A 494 -26.95 10.49 11.78
N ILE A 495 -25.69 10.78 11.49
CA ILE A 495 -25.02 12.03 11.87
C ILE A 495 -25.52 13.20 11.03
N ARG A 496 -25.70 14.36 11.67
CA ARG A 496 -26.10 15.59 10.99
C ARG A 496 -24.89 16.28 10.38
N LEU A 497 -24.97 16.53 9.07
CA LEU A 497 -24.01 17.34 8.32
C LEU A 497 -24.12 18.82 8.69
N ASN A 498 -23.01 19.55 8.53
CA ASN A 498 -22.89 20.99 8.80
C ASN A 498 -23.30 21.39 10.23
N GLN A 499 -23.26 20.43 11.17
CA GLN A 499 -23.55 20.64 12.58
C GLN A 499 -22.45 20.03 13.44
N THR A 500 -22.15 20.68 14.55
CA THR A 500 -21.21 20.14 15.54
C THR A 500 -21.84 18.96 16.27
N ASN A 501 -21.26 17.77 16.07
CA ASN A 501 -21.59 16.54 16.77
C ASN A 501 -20.64 16.35 17.97
N LYS A 502 -21.13 15.74 19.05
CA LYS A 502 -20.32 15.38 20.22
C LYS A 502 -20.16 13.86 20.29
N ALA A 503 -18.93 13.38 20.37
CA ALA A 503 -18.60 11.98 20.59
C ALA A 503 -17.91 11.80 21.94
N LEU A 504 -18.39 10.84 22.73
CA LEU A 504 -17.73 10.36 23.94
C LEU A 504 -17.21 8.95 23.69
N VAL A 505 -15.89 8.78 23.72
CA VAL A 505 -15.23 7.48 23.77
C VAL A 505 -14.94 7.16 25.24
N THR A 506 -15.25 5.96 25.71
CA THR A 506 -14.79 5.46 27.02
C THR A 506 -14.18 4.09 26.87
N TRP A 507 -13.10 3.81 27.60
CA TRP A 507 -12.41 2.53 27.58
C TRP A 507 -12.10 2.04 29.00
N SER A 508 -11.95 0.73 29.12
CA SER A 508 -11.50 0.01 30.31
C SER A 508 -11.03 -1.37 29.89
N LYS A 509 -10.52 -2.19 30.82
CA LYS A 509 -10.26 -3.62 30.57
C LYS A 509 -11.46 -4.40 30.04
N ARG A 510 -12.69 -3.92 30.33
CA ARG A 510 -13.94 -4.58 29.91
C ARG A 510 -14.34 -4.26 28.45
N GLY A 511 -13.58 -3.40 27.78
CA GLY A 511 -13.86 -3.00 26.41
C GLY A 511 -14.04 -1.50 26.25
N ILE A 512 -14.67 -1.16 25.13
CA ILE A 512 -14.77 0.21 24.61
C ILE A 512 -16.22 0.57 24.29
N ARG A 513 -16.58 1.83 24.52
CA ARG A 513 -17.89 2.39 24.22
C ARG A 513 -17.74 3.73 23.51
N PHE A 514 -18.66 4.00 22.58
CA PHE A 514 -18.73 5.25 21.85
C PHE A 514 -20.17 5.75 21.80
N VAL A 515 -20.37 7.03 22.11
CA VAL A 515 -21.69 7.67 22.13
C VAL A 515 -21.63 8.95 21.32
N VAL A 516 -22.51 9.11 20.34
CA VAL A 516 -22.61 10.33 19.52
C VAL A 516 -23.97 10.98 19.74
N ASN A 517 -23.99 12.25 20.18
CA ASN A 517 -25.21 13.04 20.37
C ASN A 517 -26.32 12.33 21.19
N GLY A 518 -25.96 11.46 22.12
CA GLY A 518 -26.91 10.69 22.94
C GLY A 518 -27.38 9.36 22.33
N ASN A 519 -27.13 9.10 21.04
CA ASN A 519 -27.29 7.78 20.43
C ASN A 519 -25.98 6.99 20.58
N GLY A 520 -26.04 5.84 21.25
CA GLY A 520 -24.85 5.07 21.58
C GLY A 520 -24.90 3.66 21.02
N VAL A 521 -23.76 3.18 20.52
CA VAL A 521 -23.53 1.77 20.26
C VAL A 521 -22.53 1.28 21.31
N ILE A 522 -22.86 0.19 21.99
CA ILE A 522 -22.03 -0.40 23.05
C ILE A 522 -21.53 -1.74 22.53
N LYS A 523 -20.22 -1.95 22.55
CA LYS A 523 -19.63 -3.29 22.44
C LYS A 523 -19.05 -3.66 23.79
N SER A 524 -19.94 -4.17 24.65
CA SER A 524 -19.56 -4.78 25.91
C SER A 524 -19.16 -6.21 25.65
N TYR A 525 -17.93 -6.58 26.00
CA TYR A 525 -17.62 -7.99 26.24
C TYR A 525 -17.98 -8.28 27.70
N ILE A 526 -19.10 -8.98 27.90
CA ILE A 526 -19.36 -9.70 29.14
C ILE A 526 -18.88 -11.13 28.84
N GLY A 527 -17.65 -11.43 29.23
CA GLY A 527 -17.07 -12.76 29.16
C GLY A 527 -16.07 -12.87 30.29
N ASP A 528 -16.38 -13.73 31.25
CA ASP A 528 -15.62 -13.97 32.47
C ASP A 528 -14.22 -14.56 32.19
N ASP A 529 -13.27 -14.20 33.06
CA ASP A 529 -11.93 -14.75 33.34
C ASP A 529 -10.84 -14.77 32.26
#